data_AF-A0A2W6DWG7-F1
#
_entry.id   AF-A0A2W6DWG7-F1
#
_cell.length_a   1.000
_cell.length_b   1.000
_cell.length_c   1.000
_cell.angle_alpha   90.00
_cell.angle_beta   90.00
_cell.angle_gamma   90.00
#
_symmetry.space_group_name_H-M   'P 1'
#
loop_
_entity.id
_entity.type
_entity.pdbx_description
1 polymer ?
#
loop_
_entity_poly.entity_id
_entity_poly.type
_entity_poly.pdbx_seq_one_letter_code
_entity_poly.pdbx_strand_id
1 'polypeptide(L)' 'MAASSSPTVRRKRLGIELRRLREQARLTCEDVGQRLDCSGTRISRM' A
#
# COMPACT_ATOMS: atom_id res chain seq x y z
N MET A 1 12.86 -25.31 2.41
CA MET A 1 11.45 -25.21 2.84
C MET A 1 10.88 -23.93 2.24
N ALA A 2 10.27 -24.03 1.06
CA ALA A 2 9.79 -22.87 0.33
C ALA A 2 8.63 -22.25 1.10
N ALA A 3 8.87 -21.11 1.76
CA ALA A 3 7.81 -20.33 2.39
C ALA A 3 6.91 -19.82 1.27
N SER A 4 5.87 -20.60 0.97
CA SER A 4 4.72 -20.20 0.17
C SER A 4 4.05 -19.05 0.90
N SER A 5 4.62 -17.86 0.70
CA SER A 5 4.14 -16.61 1.25
C SER A 5 2.81 -16.38 0.56
N SER A 6 1.73 -16.86 1.19
CA SER A 6 0.38 -16.77 0.63
C SER A 6 0.19 -15.36 0.09
N PRO A 7 -0.29 -15.18 -1.15
CA PRO A 7 -0.36 -13.87 -1.80
C PRO A 7 -1.00 -12.79 -0.91
N THR A 8 -1.92 -13.20 -0.04
CA THR A 8 -2.58 -12.41 1.01
C THR A 8 -1.61 -11.81 2.04
N VAL A 9 -0.59 -12.55 2.48
CA VAL A 9 0.40 -12.08 3.47
C VAL A 9 1.32 -11.03 2.85
N ARG A 10 1.81 -11.26 1.62
CA ARG A 10 2.64 -10.27 0.91
C ARG A 10 1.86 -8.99 0.64
N ARG A 11 0.61 -9.10 0.21
CA ARG A 11 -0.27 -7.96 -0.03
C ARG A 11 -0.56 -7.18 1.25
N LYS A 12 -0.85 -7.86 2.35
CA LYS A 12 -1.03 -7.23 3.67
C LYS A 12 0.21 -6.47 4.12
N ARG A 13 1.41 -7.05 3.97
CA ARG A 13 2.67 -6.36 4.32
C ARG A 13 2.89 -5.12 3.47
N LEU A 14 2.59 -5.19 2.17
CA LEU A 14 2.69 -4.04 1.28
C LEU A 14 1.76 -2.91 1.73
N GLY A 15 0.49 -3.19 2.04
CA GLY A 15 -0.45 -2.19 2.55
C GLY A 15 0.01 -1.52 3.84
N ILE A 16 0.57 -2.29 4.77
CA ILE A 16 1.10 -1.76 6.03
C ILE A 16 2.27 -0.80 5.77
N GLU A 17 3.26 -1.19 4.96
CA GLU A 17 4.40 -0.31 4.67
C GLU A 17 3.98 0.91 3.85
N LEU A 18 3.06 0.76 2.90
CA LEU A 18 2.51 1.89 2.14
C LEU A 18 1.81 2.89 3.06
N ARG A 19 0.98 2.41 3.99
CA ARG A 19 0.33 3.26 4.99
C ARG A 19 1.35 3.98 5.87
N ARG A 20 2.38 3.26 6.33
CA ARG A 20 3.44 3.81 7.17
C ARG A 20 4.20 4.94 6.46
N LEU A 21 4.62 4.73 5.22
CA LEU A 21 5.31 5.76 4.42
C LEU A 21 4.41 6.96 4.14
N ARG A 22 3.13 6.72 3.82
CA ARG A 22 2.13 7.78 3.61
C ARG A 22 1.98 8.66 4.85
N GLU A 23 1.84 8.06 6.04
CA GLU A 23 1.69 8.79 7.31
C GLU A 23 2.95 9.59 7.65
N GLN A 24 4.14 9.03 7.43
CA GLN A 24 5.42 9.74 7.62
C GLN A 24 5.55 10.96 6.70
N ALA A 25 5.11 10.81 5.45
CA ALA A 25 5.11 11.90 4.47
C ALA A 25 3.91 12.87 4.62
N ARG A 26 2.97 12.60 5.55
CA ARG A 26 1.71 13.32 5.74
C ARG A 26 0.88 13.47 4.46
N LEU A 27 0.88 12.43 3.62
CA LEU A 27 0.12 12.40 2.38
C LEU A 27 -1.25 11.74 2.59
N THR A 28 -2.26 12.13 1.82
CA THR A 28 -3.53 11.41 1.76
C THR A 28 -3.46 10.25 0.77
N CYS A 29 -4.44 9.35 0.80
CA CYS A 29 -4.53 8.29 -0.20
C CYS A 29 -4.72 8.86 -1.61
N GLU A 30 -5.40 10.00 -1.76
CA GLU A 30 -5.55 10.68 -3.05
C GLU A 30 -4.22 11.25 -3.55
N ASP A 31 -3.43 11.90 -2.69
CA ASP A 31 -2.11 12.43 -3.06
C ASP A 31 -1.17 11.31 -3.56
N VAL A 32 -1.15 10.19 -2.84
CA VAL A 32 -0.35 9.02 -3.23
C VAL A 32 -0.89 8.42 -4.53
N GLY A 33 -2.21 8.39 -4.69
CA GLY A 33 -2.87 7.95 -5.91
C GLY A 33 -2.40 8.75 -7.12
N GLN A 34 -2.52 10.09 -7.05
CA GLN A 34 -2.10 10.98 -8.13
C GLN A 34 -0.64 10.80 -8.51
N ARG A 35 0.27 10.65 -7.53
CA ARG A 35 1.71 10.45 -7.77
C ARG A 35 2.04 9.11 -8.42
N LEU A 36 1.22 8.09 -8.20
CA LEU A 36 1.40 6.72 -8.70
C LEU A 36 0.49 6.41 -9.90
N ASP A 37 -0.11 7.43 -10.51
CA ASP A 37 -1.05 7.31 -11.63
C ASP A 37 -2.21 6.33 -11.33
N CYS A 38 -2.76 6.44 -10.12
CA CYS A 38 -3.84 5.58 -9.64
C CYS A 38 -4.85 6.31 -8.77
N SER A 39 -6.00 5.70 -8.53
CA SER A 39 -7.02 6.30 -7.66
C SER A 39 -6.68 6.12 -6.18
N GLY A 40 -7.06 7.09 -5.35
CA GLY A 40 -6.92 6.97 -3.89
C GLY A 40 -7.67 5.75 -3.32
N THR A 41 -8.75 5.33 -3.96
CA THR A 41 -9.47 4.08 -3.63
C THR A 41 -8.61 2.84 -3.87
N ARG A 42 -7.75 2.84 -4.87
CA ARG A 42 -6.79 1.74 -5.13
C ARG A 42 -5.76 1.68 -4.01
N ILE A 43 -5.23 2.83 -3.60
CA ILE A 43 -4.28 2.96 -2.48
C ILE A 43 -4.91 2.49 -1.17
N SER A 44 -6.17 2.84 -0.91
CA SER A 44 -6.88 2.43 0.30
C SER A 44 -7.17 0.92 0.40
N ARG A 45 -7.11 0.18 -0.72
CA ARG A 45 -7.39 -1.27 -0.79
C ARG A 45 -6.12 -2.13 -0.84
N MET A 46 -4.95 -1.51 -0.77
CA MET A 46 -3.66 -2.21 -0.69
C MET A 46 -3.29 -2.42 0.78
#